data_AF-A0A9E7C0M7-F1
#
_entry.id   AF-A0A9E7C0M7-F1
#
_cell.length_a   1.000
_cell.length_b   1.000
_cell.length_c   1.000
_cell.angle_alpha   90.00
_cell.angle_beta   90.00
_cell.angle_gamma   90.00
#
_symmetry.space_group_name_H-M   'P 1'
#
loop_
_entity.id
_entity.type
_entity.pdbx_description
1 polymer ?
#
loop_
_entity_poly.entity_id
_entity_poly.type
_entity_poly.pdbx_seq_one_letter_code
_entity_poly.pdbx_strand_id
1 'polypeptide(L)' 'MIETVRRTSRNVKRWQNGDMCLRWTAAGMLEAEQQFRKIIGYSDLAKLALAVEQDLTAHRAAVAPTTRQEADTLATIS' A
#
# COMPACT_ATOMS: atom_id res chain seq x y z
N MET A 1 -8.57 6.58 -14.89
CA MET A 1 -7.16 6.90 -15.22
C MET A 1 -6.95 7.01 -16.74
N ILE A 2 -6.93 5.92 -17.51
CA ILE A 2 -6.76 5.98 -19.00
C ILE A 2 -7.87 6.79 -19.69
N GLU A 3 -9.12 6.68 -19.22
CA GLU A 3 -10.23 7.44 -19.79
C GLU A 3 -10.08 8.96 -19.58
N THR A 4 -9.56 9.39 -18.42
CA THR A 4 -9.34 10.80 -18.11
C THR A 4 -8.31 11.40 -19.06
N VAL A 5 -7.19 10.71 -19.29
CA VAL A 5 -6.17 11.11 -20.27
C VAL A 5 -6.78 11.24 -21.67
N ARG A 6 -7.61 10.27 -22.09
CA ARG A 6 -8.32 10.33 -23.38
C ARG A 6 -9.29 11.50 -23.46
N ARG A 7 -10.01 11.82 -22.38
CA ARG A 7 -10.94 12.96 -22.32
C ARG A 7 -10.22 14.30 -22.39
N THR A 8 -9.08 14.42 -21.72
CA THR A 8 -8.29 15.66 -21.68
C THR A 8 -7.56 15.91 -23.00
N SER A 9 -7.09 14.86 -23.68
CA SER A 9 -6.39 14.98 -24.97
C SER A 9 -7.32 15.07 -26.19
N ARG A 10 -8.60 14.65 -26.11
CA ARG A 10 -9.53 14.63 -27.26
C ARG A 10 -9.76 15.99 -27.92
N ASN A 11 -9.59 17.07 -27.15
CA ASN A 11 -9.83 18.44 -27.60
C ASN A 11 -8.57 19.07 -28.22
N VAL A 12 -7.40 18.42 -28.13
CA VAL A 12 -6.16 18.92 -28.71
C VAL A 12 -6.19 18.66 -30.22
N LYS A 13 -6.36 19.73 -31.00
CA LYS A 13 -6.42 19.66 -32.47
C LYS A 13 -5.10 19.89 -33.17
N ARG A 14 -4.12 20.49 -32.49
CA ARG A 14 -2.81 20.85 -33.06
C ARG A 14 -1.69 20.24 -32.23
N TRP A 15 -1.25 19.06 -32.63
CA TRP A 15 -0.11 18.38 -32.03
C TRP A 15 1.19 18.85 -32.67
N GLN A 16 2.16 19.25 -31.88
CA GLN A 16 3.41 19.84 -32.37
C GLN A 16 4.63 18.94 -32.19
N ASN A 17 4.69 18.15 -31.11
CA ASN A 17 5.80 17.26 -30.80
C ASN A 17 5.35 16.15 -29.83
N GLY A 18 6.12 15.06 -29.71
CA GLY A 18 5.92 13.99 -28.73
C GLY A 18 5.94 14.48 -27.28
N ASP A 19 6.73 15.52 -26.96
CA ASP A 19 6.72 16.15 -25.63
C ASP A 19 5.33 16.70 -25.26
N MET A 20 4.56 17.15 -26.24
CA MET A 20 3.21 17.63 -26.03
C MET A 20 2.29 16.48 -25.60
N CYS A 21 2.45 15.29 -26.20
CA CYS A 21 1.71 14.08 -25.80
C CYS A 21 2.01 13.69 -24.35
N LEU A 22 3.28 13.79 -23.93
CA LEU A 22 3.67 13.52 -22.54
C LEU A 22 3.04 14.52 -21.57
N ARG A 23 3.06 15.82 -21.89
CA ARG A 23 2.44 16.85 -21.04
C ARG A 23 0.93 16.68 -20.91
N TRP A 24 0.23 16.39 -22.00
CA TRP A 24 -1.22 16.13 -21.96
C TRP A 24 -1.56 14.82 -21.24
N THR A 25 -0.68 13.82 -21.30
CA THR A 25 -0.82 12.59 -20.51
C THR A 25 -0.63 12.87 -19.03
N ALA A 26 0.42 13.60 -18.66
CA ALA A 26 0.65 14.04 -17.27
C ALA A 26 -0.52 14.88 -16.73
N ALA A 27 -1.03 15.84 -17.52
CA ALA A 27 -2.20 16.63 -17.17
C ALA A 27 -3.45 15.76 -16.96
N GLY A 28 -3.67 14.75 -17.82
CA GLY A 28 -4.76 13.80 -17.66
C GLY A 28 -4.61 12.89 -16.42
N MET A 29 -3.39 12.59 -16.01
CA MET A 29 -3.13 11.85 -14.77
C MET A 29 -3.38 12.72 -13.52
N LEU A 30 -2.95 13.99 -13.54
CA LEU A 30 -3.24 14.95 -12.46
C LEU A 30 -4.74 15.21 -12.31
N GLU A 31 -5.48 15.26 -13.42
CA GLU A 31 -6.93 15.38 -13.39
C GLU A 31 -7.59 14.10 -12.83
N ALA A 32 -7.04 12.93 -13.16
CA ALA A 32 -7.51 11.67 -12.58
C ALA A 32 -7.23 11.60 -11.06
N GLU A 33 -6.11 12.17 -10.61
CA GLU A 33 -5.73 12.23 -9.20
C GLU A 33 -6.74 12.99 -8.34
N GLN A 34 -7.21 14.15 -8.83
CA GLN A 34 -8.20 14.97 -8.12
C GLN A 34 -9.54 14.25 -7.92
N GLN A 35 -9.88 13.29 -8.78
CA GLN A 35 -11.11 12.50 -8.67
C GLN A 35 -10.98 11.38 -7.62
N PHE A 36 -9.78 11.06 -7.14
CA PHE A 36 -9.60 10.05 -6.12
C PHE A 36 -9.99 10.58 -4.74
N ARG A 37 -10.74 9.74 -4.03
CA ARG A 37 -11.16 10.00 -2.65
C ARG A 37 -10.13 9.39 -1.71
N LYS A 38 -9.70 10.15 -0.70
CA LYS A 38 -8.89 9.59 0.40
C LYS A 38 -9.68 8.51 1.12
N ILE A 39 -8.99 7.45 1.52
CA ILE A 39 -9.59 6.41 2.36
C ILE A 39 -9.94 7.02 3.72
N ILE A 40 -11.14 6.73 4.21
CA ILE A 40 -11.59 7.20 5.54
C ILE A 40 -10.65 6.58 6.58
N GLY A 41 -10.09 7.42 7.47
CA GLY A 41 -9.16 6.97 8.49
C GLY A 41 -7.74 6.65 7.99
N TYR A 42 -7.34 7.11 6.80
CA TYR A 42 -5.99 6.85 6.27
C TYR A 42 -4.84 7.29 7.20
N SER A 43 -5.05 8.29 8.05
CA SER A 43 -4.08 8.73 9.07
C SER A 43 -3.86 7.69 10.16
N ASP A 44 -4.86 6.86 10.44
CA ASP A 44 -4.81 5.84 11.49
C ASP A 44 -4.31 4.50 10.97
N LEU A 45 -4.21 4.31 9.65
CA LEU A 45 -3.61 3.10 9.06
C LEU A 45 -2.17 2.88 9.53
N ALA A 46 -1.39 3.95 9.71
CA ALA A 46 -0.03 3.84 10.25
C ALA A 46 -0.03 3.35 11.70
N LYS A 47 -0.96 3.84 12.53
CA LYS A 47 -1.11 3.39 13.92
C LYS A 47 -1.59 1.94 13.98
N LEU A 48 -2.53 1.58 13.11
CA LEU A 48 -3.04 0.22 12.98
C LEU A 48 -1.92 -0.75 12.58
N ALA A 49 -1.09 -0.40 11.60
CA ALA A 49 0.03 -1.24 11.17
C ALA A 49 0.99 -1.52 12.32
N LEU A 50 1.38 -0.49 13.08
CA LEU A 50 2.24 -0.65 14.26
C LEU A 50 1.60 -1.54 15.33
N ALA A 51 0.31 -1.35 15.61
CA ALA A 51 -0.40 -2.16 16.59
C ALA A 51 -0.47 -3.63 16.16
N VAL A 52 -0.73 -3.90 14.88
CA VAL A 52 -0.75 -5.25 14.31
C VAL A 52 0.63 -5.90 14.40
N GLU A 53 1.71 -5.19 14.08
CA GLU A 53 3.07 -5.72 14.21
C GLU A 53 3.43 -6.09 15.65
N GLN A 54 3.03 -5.26 16.61
CA GLN A 54 3.23 -5.52 18.04
C GLN A 54 2.45 -6.77 18.50
N ASP A 55 1.18 -6.86 18.11
CA ASP A 55 0.32 -8.00 18.45
C ASP A 55 0.86 -9.30 17.84
N LEU A 56 1.27 -9.29 16.58
CA LEU A 56 1.90 -10.44 15.92
C LEU A 56 3.18 -10.88 16.63
N THR A 57 3.99 -9.92 17.09
CA THR A 57 5.22 -10.21 17.83
C THR A 57 4.90 -10.84 19.18
N ALA A 58 3.94 -10.29 19.92
CA ALA A 58 3.49 -10.81 21.20
C ALA A 58 2.87 -12.21 21.06
N HIS A 59 2.00 -12.41 20.06
CA HIS A 59 1.39 -13.70 19.76
C HIS A 59 2.45 -14.74 19.37
N ARG A 60 3.47 -14.36 18.59
CA ARG A 60 4.56 -15.27 18.23
C ARG A 60 5.41 -15.66 19.44
N ALA A 61 5.70 -14.71 20.33
CA ALA A 61 6.40 -14.98 21.59
C ALA A 61 5.59 -15.89 22.52
N ALA A 62 4.26 -15.75 22.54
CA ALA A 62 3.36 -16.57 23.34
C ALA A 62 3.16 -18.00 22.79
N VAL A 63 3.35 -18.21 21.47
CA VAL A 63 3.31 -19.54 20.83
C VAL A 63 4.67 -20.26 20.90
N ALA A 64 5.77 -19.52 21.06
CA ALA A 64 7.11 -20.08 21.17
C ALA A 64 7.48 -20.84 22.48
N PRO A 65 6.78 -20.78 23.63
CA PRO A 65 7.26 -21.46 24.84
C PRO A 65 6.98 -22.98 24.83
N THR A 66 6.05 -23.45 23.99
CA THR A 66 5.66 -24.88 23.99
C THR A 66 6.77 -25.80 23.48
N THR A 67 7.57 -25.37 22.49
CA THR A 67 8.65 -26.21 21.93
C THR A 67 9.89 -26.27 22.81
N ARG A 68 10.13 -25.27 23.67
CA ARG A 68 11.29 -25.26 24.57
C ARG A 68 11.05 -26.08 25.83
N GLN A 69 9.83 -26.05 26.39
CA GLN A 69 9.49 -26.88 27.54
C GLN A 69 9.52 -28.38 27.22
N GLU A 70 9.09 -28.81 26.03
CA GLU A 70 9.17 -30.23 25.64
C GLU A 70 10.63 -30.72 25.53
N ALA A 71 11.54 -29.88 25.02
CA ALA A 71 12.97 -30.21 24.93
C ALA A 71 13.67 -30.27 26.30
N ASP A 72 13.36 -29.34 27.21
CA ASP A 72 13.94 -29.31 28.56
C ASP A 72 13.38 -30.43 29.46
N THR A 73 12.14 -30.88 29.23
CA THR A 73 11.52 -31.99 29.97
C THR A 73 12.12 -33.34 29.57
N LEU A 74 12.44 -33.54 28.29
CA LEU A 74 13.12 -34.75 27.80
C LEU A 74 14.59 -34.85 28.24
N ALA A 75 15.28 -33.71 28.39
CA ALA A 75 16.67 -33.64 28.86
C ALA A 75 16.84 -33.88 30.37
N THR A 76 15.77 -33.71 31.17
CA THR A 76 15.81 -33.88 32.63
C THR A 76 15.54 -35.34 33.06
N ILE A 77 14.97 -36.15 32.18
CA ILE A 77 14.57 -37.55 32.46
C ILE A 77 15.64 -38.56 31.99
N SER A 78 16.69 -38.11 31.28
CA SER A 78 17.85 -38.93 30.87
C SER A 78 19.03 -38.77 31.82
#